data_AF-A0AA36BAB8-F1
#
_entry.id   AF-A0AA36BAB8-F1
#
_cell.length_a   1.000
_cell.length_b   1.000
_cell.length_c   1.000
_cell.angle_alpha   90.00
_cell.angle_beta   90.00
_cell.angle_gamma   90.00
#
_symmetry.space_group_name_H-M   'P 1'
#
loop_
_entity.id
_entity.type
_entity.pdbx_description
1 polymer ?
#
loop_
_entity_poly.entity_id
_entity_poly.type
_entity_poly.pdbx_seq_one_letter_code
_entity_poly.pdbx_strand_id
1 'polypeptide(L)'
;MHMNQDKLERHAMLLMETLGFAVSKLDEIEDLRDFLNDLGGKHYWRKVKPYMIRRLWPIIDDSFRQVLCDVYTTEVREAWQTFIEFIFDSMKEGIDAMSLAQTLSTECQSIDDQNNDKPTLNHLENSDAELTISDETVDTKLLNK
;
A
#
# COMPACT_ATOMS: atom_id res chain seq x y z
N MET A 1 20.17 11.55 9.38
CA MET A 1 18.92 11.13 8.72
C MET A 1 17.79 11.32 9.73
N HIS A 2 17.05 12.42 9.66
CA HIS A 2 15.93 12.67 10.56
C HIS A 2 14.71 11.99 9.93
N MET A 3 14.36 10.80 10.43
CA MET A 3 13.09 10.16 10.05
C MET A 3 11.98 11.06 10.59
N ASN A 4 11.00 11.42 9.75
CA ASN A 4 9.83 12.17 10.20
C ASN A 4 8.98 11.24 11.05
N GLN A 5 9.17 11.30 12.38
CA GLN A 5 8.47 10.48 13.37
C GLN A 5 6.94 10.49 13.12
N ASP A 6 6.37 11.66 12.86
CA ASP A 6 4.95 11.84 12.57
C ASP A 6 4.46 11.10 11.30
N LYS A 7 5.34 10.90 10.31
CA LYS A 7 4.99 10.12 9.10
C LYS A 7 5.03 8.62 9.40
N LEU A 8 6.00 8.19 10.21
CA LEU A 8 6.12 6.80 10.63
C LEU A 8 4.93 6.39 11.51
N GLU A 9 4.60 7.20 12.51
CA GLU A 9 3.49 6.94 13.42
C GLU A 9 2.15 6.87 12.67
N ARG A 10 1.88 7.83 11.78
CA ARG A 10 0.69 7.79 10.92
C ARG A 10 0.63 6.54 10.07
N HIS A 11 1.75 6.12 9.48
CA HIS A 11 1.78 4.92 8.66
C HIS A 11 1.56 3.65 9.50
N ALA A 12 2.13 3.59 10.71
CA ALA A 12 1.91 2.49 11.64
C ALA A 12 0.43 2.40 12.09
N MET A 13 -0.23 3.53 12.35
CA MET A 13 -1.66 3.56 12.67
C MET A 13 -2.50 3.03 11.48
N LEU A 14 -2.23 3.52 10.26
CA LEU A 14 -2.92 3.05 9.05
C LEU A 14 -2.74 1.54 8.82
N LEU A 15 -1.56 1.00 9.12
CA LEU A 15 -1.32 -0.44 9.06
C LEU A 15 -2.22 -1.19 10.03
N MET A 16 -2.30 -0.73 11.29
CA MET A 16 -3.14 -1.38 12.32
C MET A 16 -4.64 -1.24 12.03
N GLU A 17 -5.08 -0.09 11.51
CA GLU A 17 -6.45 0.11 11.03
C GLU A 17 -6.78 -0.84 9.88
N THR A 18 -5.86 -0.99 8.93
CA THR A 18 -6.01 -1.93 7.80
C THR A 18 -6.10 -3.37 8.29
N LEU A 19 -5.29 -3.76 9.29
CA LEU A 19 -5.39 -5.09 9.90
C LEU A 19 -6.74 -5.29 10.60
N GLY A 20 -7.22 -4.29 11.34
CA GLY A 20 -8.54 -4.34 11.98
C GLY A 20 -9.68 -4.46 10.96
N PHE A 21 -9.61 -3.68 9.88
CA PHE A 21 -10.54 -3.80 8.76
C PHE A 21 -10.49 -5.18 8.12
N ALA A 22 -9.29 -5.71 7.87
CA ALA A 22 -9.13 -7.03 7.28
C ALA A 22 -9.75 -8.13 8.16
N VAL A 23 -9.56 -8.08 9.49
CA VAL A 23 -10.22 -9.02 10.42
C VAL A 23 -11.75 -8.90 10.35
N SER A 24 -12.29 -7.68 10.21
CA SER A 24 -13.74 -7.47 10.07
C SER A 24 -14.32 -8.04 8.76
N LYS A 25 -13.47 -8.41 7.80
CA LYS A 25 -13.84 -8.91 6.47
C LYS A 25 -13.47 -10.38 6.24
N LEU A 26 -13.21 -11.15 7.31
CA LEU A 26 -12.88 -12.58 7.18
C LEU A 26 -13.99 -13.40 6.51
N ASP A 27 -15.26 -13.02 6.66
CA ASP A 27 -16.40 -13.68 6.00
C ASP A 27 -16.62 -13.23 4.54
N GLU A 28 -15.95 -12.14 4.12
CA GLU A 28 -16.06 -11.49 2.81
C GLU A 28 -14.69 -11.51 2.11
N ILE A 29 -14.08 -12.71 2.02
CA ILE A 29 -12.66 -12.85 1.66
C ILE A 29 -12.30 -12.33 0.26
N GLU A 30 -13.22 -12.40 -0.70
CA GLU A 30 -13.01 -11.89 -2.06
C GLU A 30 -13.01 -10.36 -2.08
N ASP A 31 -13.94 -9.72 -1.36
CA ASP A 31 -13.98 -8.25 -1.22
C ASP A 31 -12.71 -7.74 -0.51
N LEU A 32 -12.24 -8.48 0.50
CA LEU A 32 -10.98 -8.19 1.16
C LEU A 32 -9.79 -8.32 0.19
N ARG A 33 -9.76 -9.37 -0.63
CA ARG A 33 -8.71 -9.58 -1.62
C ARG A 33 -8.68 -8.45 -2.65
N ASP A 34 -9.83 -8.02 -3.16
CA ASP A 34 -9.93 -6.91 -4.10
C ASP A 34 -9.42 -5.59 -3.50
N PHE A 35 -9.80 -5.30 -2.26
CA PHE A 35 -9.27 -4.15 -1.52
C PHE A 35 -7.74 -4.22 -1.36
N LEU A 36 -7.20 -5.38 -0.99
CA LEU A 36 -5.76 -5.57 -0.80
C LEU A 36 -4.98 -5.51 -2.12
N ASN A 37 -5.58 -5.95 -3.22
CA ASN A 37 -5.02 -5.80 -4.57
C ASN A 37 -4.90 -4.32 -4.96
N ASP A 38 -5.96 -3.52 -4.78
CA ASP A 38 -5.90 -2.07 -5.02
C ASP A 38 -4.86 -1.40 -4.11
N LEU A 39 -4.82 -1.79 -2.83
CA LEU A 39 -3.81 -1.31 -1.90
C LEU A 39 -2.38 -1.67 -2.37
N GLY A 40 -2.17 -2.87 -2.88
CA GLY A 40 -0.93 -3.31 -3.52
C GLY A 40 -0.53 -2.43 -4.71
N GLY A 41 -1.48 -2.15 -5.62
CA GLY A 41 -1.25 -1.23 -6.75
C GLY A 41 -0.81 0.17 -6.29
N LYS A 42 -1.40 0.70 -5.22
CA LYS A 42 -0.96 1.98 -4.61
C LYS A 42 0.47 1.90 -4.07
N HIS A 43 0.91 0.74 -3.56
CA HIS A 43 2.28 0.51 -3.09
C HIS A 43 3.29 0.39 -4.24
N TYR A 44 2.90 -0.12 -5.40
CA TYR A 44 3.73 -0.11 -6.62
C TYR A 44 4.16 1.31 -7.00
N TRP A 45 3.22 2.26 -7.02
CA TRP A 45 3.52 3.66 -7.36
C TRP A 45 4.49 4.32 -6.38
N ARG A 46 4.48 3.88 -5.12
CA ARG A 46 5.44 4.29 -4.07
C ARG A 46 6.77 3.53 -4.12
N LYS A 47 7.00 2.71 -5.15
CA LYS A 47 8.21 1.91 -5.38
C LYS A 47 8.48 0.88 -4.28
N VAL A 48 7.43 0.42 -3.60
CA VAL A 48 7.53 -0.66 -2.63
C VAL A 48 7.62 -1.99 -3.37
N LYS A 49 8.56 -2.84 -2.95
CA LYS A 49 8.74 -4.17 -3.51
C LYS A 49 8.06 -5.22 -2.62
N PRO A 50 7.53 -6.33 -3.17
CA PRO A 50 6.83 -7.34 -2.36
C PRO A 50 7.63 -7.88 -1.16
N TYR A 51 8.94 -8.07 -1.32
CA TYR A 51 9.79 -8.52 -0.20
C TYR A 51 9.87 -7.51 0.96
N MET A 52 9.63 -6.22 0.72
CA MET A 52 9.63 -5.20 1.77
C MET A 52 8.41 -5.36 2.67
N ILE A 53 7.25 -5.69 2.09
CA ILE A 53 6.02 -5.96 2.83
C ILE A 53 6.21 -7.20 3.73
N ARG A 54 6.82 -8.27 3.19
CA ARG A 54 7.11 -9.49 3.96
C ARG A 54 8.01 -9.27 5.18
N ARG A 55 8.79 -8.19 5.23
CA ARG A 55 9.61 -7.83 6.41
C ARG A 55 8.79 -7.36 7.60
N LEU A 56 7.50 -7.08 7.42
CA LEU A 56 6.62 -6.67 8.51
C LEU A 56 6.25 -7.83 9.44
N TRP A 57 6.19 -9.08 8.93
CA TRP A 57 5.74 -10.22 9.75
C TRP A 57 6.55 -10.40 11.04
N PRO A 58 7.89 -10.46 11.04
CA PRO A 58 8.67 -10.62 12.27
C PRO A 58 8.38 -9.53 13.32
N ILE A 59 8.08 -8.31 12.87
CA ILE A 59 7.79 -7.17 13.75
C ILE A 59 6.36 -7.29 14.32
N ILE A 60 5.41 -7.73 13.49
CA ILE A 60 4.01 -7.97 13.92
C ILE A 60 3.94 -9.16 14.89
N ASP A 61 4.59 -10.29 14.60
CA ASP A 61 4.67 -11.48 15.47
C ASP A 61 5.24 -11.11 16.84
N ASP A 62 6.35 -10.37 16.85
CA ASP A 62 6.98 -9.91 18.10
C ASP A 62 6.07 -8.94 18.88
N SER A 63 5.43 -7.99 18.19
CA SER A 63 4.50 -7.05 18.82
C SER A 63 3.28 -7.76 19.40
N PHE A 64 2.69 -8.72 18.69
CA PHE A 64 1.57 -9.50 19.17
C PHE A 64 1.95 -10.34 20.38
N ARG A 65 3.12 -10.99 20.36
CA ARG A 65 3.64 -11.72 21.52
C ARG A 65 3.75 -10.85 22.76
N GLN A 66 4.24 -9.61 22.60
CA GLN A 66 4.41 -8.68 23.72
C GLN A 66 3.09 -8.11 24.26
N VAL A 67 2.10 -7.87 23.40
CA VAL A 67 0.84 -7.19 23.79
C VAL A 67 -0.24 -8.18 24.20
N LEU A 68 -0.32 -9.34 23.55
CA LEU A 68 -1.34 -10.35 23.79
C LEU A 68 -0.90 -11.38 24.86
N CYS A 69 0.40 -11.53 25.11
CA CYS A 69 0.95 -12.38 26.16
C CYS A 69 0.33 -13.80 26.15
N ASP A 70 -0.37 -14.19 27.22
CA ASP A 70 -0.90 -15.53 27.43
C ASP A 70 -1.97 -15.95 26.41
N VAL A 71 -2.64 -14.99 25.75
CA VAL A 71 -3.62 -15.33 24.69
C VAL A 71 -2.97 -15.58 23.34
N TYR A 72 -1.68 -15.25 23.17
CA TYR A 72 -0.92 -15.51 21.94
C TYR A 72 -0.30 -16.91 21.96
N THR A 73 -1.16 -17.92 22.03
CA THR A 73 -0.76 -19.33 21.96
C THR A 73 -0.14 -19.66 20.61
N THR A 74 0.52 -20.83 20.50
CA THR A 74 1.06 -21.32 19.22
C THR A 74 -0.01 -21.35 18.12
N GLU A 75 -1.21 -21.84 18.45
CA GLU A 75 -2.34 -21.91 17.52
C GLU A 75 -2.77 -20.51 17.06
N VAL A 76 -2.89 -19.56 17.99
CA VAL A 76 -3.26 -18.17 17.65
C VAL A 76 -2.18 -17.52 16.79
N ARG A 77 -0.89 -17.76 17.08
CA ARG A 77 0.22 -17.28 16.26
C ARG A 77 0.16 -17.83 14.84
N GLU A 78 -0.08 -19.13 14.68
CA GLU A 78 -0.20 -19.78 13.37
C GLU A 78 -1.39 -19.23 12.59
N ALA A 79 -2.55 -19.05 13.23
CA ALA A 79 -3.71 -18.43 12.60
C ALA A 79 -3.43 -17.00 12.11
N TRP A 80 -2.76 -16.18 12.94
CA TRP A 80 -2.32 -14.85 12.53
C TRP A 80 -1.31 -14.89 11.40
N GLN A 81 -0.36 -15.83 11.42
CA GLN A 81 0.63 -15.98 10.36
C GLN A 81 -0.05 -16.28 9.03
N THR A 82 -0.96 -17.26 9.01
CA THR A 82 -1.74 -17.61 7.80
C THR A 82 -2.52 -16.40 7.28
N PHE A 83 -3.17 -15.65 8.16
CA PHE A 83 -3.94 -14.48 7.78
C PHE A 83 -3.07 -13.33 7.22
N ILE A 84 -1.93 -13.06 7.87
CA ILE A 84 -0.98 -12.03 7.40
C ILE A 84 -0.33 -12.45 6.08
N GLU A 85 -0.04 -13.73 5.88
CA GLU A 85 0.47 -14.26 4.62
C GLU A 85 -0.53 -14.05 3.48
N PHE A 86 -1.82 -14.33 3.72
CA PHE A 86 -2.89 -13.99 2.78
C PHE A 86 -2.91 -12.50 2.41
N ILE A 87 -2.76 -11.61 3.41
CA ILE A 87 -2.69 -10.17 3.18
C ILE A 87 -1.51 -9.81 2.28
N PHE A 88 -0.33 -10.35 2.58
CA PHE A 88 0.90 -10.05 1.85
C PHE A 88 0.86 -10.56 0.42
N ASP A 89 0.30 -11.74 0.19
CA ASP A 89 0.18 -12.33 -1.14
C ASP A 89 -0.86 -11.57 -1.98
N SER A 90 -1.96 -11.13 -1.40
CA SER A 90 -2.94 -10.26 -2.07
C SER A 90 -2.34 -8.89 -2.45
N MET A 91 -1.56 -8.28 -1.56
CA MET A 91 -0.85 -7.03 -1.91
C MET A 91 0.20 -7.23 -2.99
N LYS A 92 0.90 -8.38 -2.97
CA LYS A 92 1.88 -8.74 -4.00
C LYS A 92 1.20 -8.88 -5.36
N GLU A 93 0.05 -9.54 -5.43
CA GLU A 93 -0.75 -9.66 -6.66
C GLU A 93 -1.04 -8.27 -7.26
N GLY A 94 -1.50 -7.33 -6.44
CA GLY A 94 -1.76 -5.95 -6.87
C GLY A 94 -0.52 -5.20 -7.37
N ILE A 95 0.63 -5.38 -6.70
CA ILE A 95 1.91 -4.80 -7.14
C ILE A 95 2.34 -5.38 -8.50
N ASP A 96 2.27 -6.70 -8.64
CA ASP A 96 2.70 -7.40 -9.85
C ASP A 96 1.78 -7.08 -11.04
N ALA A 97 0.47 -7.00 -10.80
CA ALA A 97 -0.52 -6.61 -11.81
C ALA A 97 -0.24 -5.20 -12.35
N MET A 98 0.03 -4.23 -11.46
CA MET A 98 0.37 -2.87 -11.86
C MET A 98 1.71 -2.81 -12.61
N SER A 99 2.70 -3.60 -12.18
CA SER A 99 3.98 -3.73 -12.87
C SER A 99 3.82 -4.27 -14.28
N LEU A 100 3.01 -5.31 -14.46
CA LEU A 100 2.75 -5.92 -15.77
C LEU A 100 2.01 -4.95 -16.69
N ALA A 101 0.98 -4.28 -16.20
CA ALA A 101 0.22 -3.29 -16.96
C ALA A 101 1.13 -2.16 -17.48
N GLN A 102 2.06 -1.67 -16.65
CA GLN A 102 3.02 -0.64 -17.07
C GLN A 102 3.98 -1.14 -18.15
N THR A 103 4.48 -2.38 -18.05
CA THR A 103 5.35 -2.98 -19.08
C THR A 103 4.63 -3.07 -20.42
N LEU A 104 3.41 -3.62 -20.42
CA LEU A 104 2.60 -3.77 -21.64
C LEU A 104 2.27 -2.41 -22.28
N SER A 105 1.92 -1.41 -21.46
CA SER A 105 1.64 -0.06 -21.95
C SER A 105 2.88 0.60 -22.58
N THR A 106 4.08 0.30 -22.09
CA THR A 106 5.34 0.85 -22.62
C THR A 106 5.74 0.17 -23.93
N GLU A 107 5.50 -1.14 -24.05
CA GLU A 107 5.76 -1.91 -25.28
C GLU A 107 4.85 -1.45 -26.43
N CYS A 108 3.55 -1.22 -26.18
CA CYS A 108 2.63 -0.72 -27.21
C CYS A 108 3.02 0.67 -27.74
N GLN A 109 3.53 1.56 -26.90
CA GLN A 109 3.99 2.89 -27.33
C GLN A 109 5.22 2.83 -28.24
N SER A 110 6.08 1.82 -28.08
CA SER A 110 7.28 1.65 -28.90
C SER A 110 7.01 1.18 -30.35
N ILE A 111 5.80 0.70 -30.65
CA ILE A 111 5.41 0.23 -31.98
C ILE A 111 4.90 1.40 -32.85
N ASP A 112 4.32 2.44 -32.25
CA ASP A 112 3.79 3.60 -32.99
C ASP A 112 4.90 4.60 -33.41
N ASP A 113 6.05 4.60 -32.75
CA ASP A 113 7.16 5.52 -33.02
C ASP A 113 8.07 5.14 -34.21
N GLN A 114 7.88 3.96 -34.82
CA GLN A 114 8.69 3.53 -35.99
C GLN A 114 8.14 4.00 -37.35
N ASN A 115 7.10 4.84 -37.39
CA ASN A 115 6.49 5.30 -38.64
C ASN A 115 6.43 6.82 -38.84
N ASN A 116 7.25 7.63 -38.15
CA ASN A 116 7.38 9.04 -38.49
C ASN A 116 8.83 9.52 -38.54
N ASP A 117 9.30 9.72 -39.77
CA ASP A 117 10.46 10.55 -40.07
C ASP A 117 10.22 12.00 -39.60
N LYS A 118 11.24 12.52 -38.90
CA LYS A 118 11.31 13.75 -38.11
C LYS A 118 11.29 15.03 -38.99
N PRO A 119 11.05 16.24 -38.42
CA PRO A 119 12.16 16.94 -37.75
C PRO A 119 11.80 17.74 -36.48
N THR A 120 12.83 17.89 -35.65
CA THR A 120 12.95 18.59 -34.37
C THR A 120 12.64 20.09 -34.39
N LEU A 121 12.04 20.61 -33.31
CA LEU A 121 12.31 21.95 -32.78
C LEU A 121 12.22 21.95 -31.25
N ASN A 122 13.26 22.50 -30.60
CA ASN A 122 13.39 22.64 -29.14
C ASN A 122 12.50 23.78 -28.60
N HIS A 123 11.91 23.62 -27.41
CA HIS A 123 11.85 24.73 -26.45
C HIS A 123 11.72 24.22 -25.00
N LEU A 124 12.53 24.85 -24.15
CA LEU A 124 12.64 24.79 -22.69
C LEU A 124 11.34 25.28 -22.02
N GLU A 125 10.92 24.69 -20.89
CA GLU A 125 10.64 25.43 -19.65
C GLU A 125 10.27 24.51 -18.47
N ASN A 126 10.85 24.86 -17.31
CA ASN A 126 10.64 24.26 -16.00
C ASN A 126 9.25 24.60 -15.44
N SER A 127 8.71 23.73 -14.60
CA SER A 127 7.80 24.14 -13.52
C SER A 127 7.74 23.06 -12.46
N ASP A 128 8.32 23.36 -11.30
CA ASP A 128 8.02 22.71 -10.03
C ASP A 128 6.51 22.78 -9.77
N ALA A 129 5.90 21.65 -9.41
CA ALA A 129 4.54 21.60 -8.88
C ALA A 129 4.56 20.82 -7.57
N GLU A 130 4.80 21.57 -6.50
CA GLU A 130 4.49 21.25 -5.13
C GLU A 130 2.97 21.05 -5.02
N LEU A 131 2.50 19.84 -4.73
CA LEU A 131 1.08 19.58 -4.46
C LEU A 131 0.87 19.47 -2.95
N THR A 132 0.53 20.62 -2.38
CA THR A 132 -0.20 20.77 -1.13
C THR A 132 -1.50 19.97 -1.20
N ILE A 133 -1.70 19.05 -0.26
CA ILE A 133 -3.03 18.45 -0.02
C ILE A 133 -3.81 19.44 0.83
N SER A 134 -4.90 19.93 0.25
CA SER A 134 -5.92 20.76 0.87
C SER A 134 -6.54 20.06 2.07
N ASP A 135 -6.62 20.84 3.15
CA ASP A 135 -7.37 20.61 4.37
C ASP A 135 -8.87 20.54 4.03
N GLU A 136 -9.47 19.35 4.07
CA GLU A 136 -10.92 19.21 4.09
C GLU A 136 -11.40 19.33 5.53
N THR A 137 -12.13 20.42 5.75
CA THR A 137 -12.77 20.87 6.97
C THR A 137 -13.60 19.78 7.64
N VAL A 138 -13.16 19.30 8.80
CA VAL A 138 -14.07 18.67 9.79
C VAL A 138 -14.75 19.78 10.57
N ASP A 139 -16.04 19.96 10.26
CA ASP A 139 -16.95 20.91 10.90
C ASP A 139 -17.16 20.50 12.38
N THR A 140 -16.32 21.03 13.27
CA THR A 140 -16.42 20.83 14.73
C THR A 140 -17.40 21.81 15.35
N LYS A 141 -18.68 21.68 14.99
CA LYS A 141 -19.78 22.29 15.74
C LYS A 141 -21.00 21.39 15.72
N LEU A 142 -21.03 20.36 16.56
CA LEU A 142 -22.25 19.87 17.23
C LEU A 142 -21.93 18.60 18.05
N LEU A 143 -21.40 18.77 19.26
CA LEU A 143 -21.88 18.04 20.45
C LEU A 143 -21.21 18.61 21.71
N ASN A 144 -21.75 19.72 22.19
CA ASN A 144 -21.66 20.09 23.59
C ASN A 144 -23.07 20.51 24.01
N LYS A 145 -23.84 19.54 24.48
CA LYS A 145 -25.04 19.70 25.31
C LYS A 145 -25.31 18.39 26.04
#